data_AF-A0A965FQL9-F1
#
_entry.id   AF-A0A965FQL9-F1
#
_cell.length_a   1.000
_cell.length_b   1.000
_cell.length_c   1.000
_cell.angle_alpha   90.00
_cell.angle_beta   90.00
_cell.angle_gamma   90.00
#
_symmetry.space_group_name_H-M   'P 1'
#
loop_
_entity.id
_entity.type
_entity.pdbx_description
1 polymer ?
#
loop_
_entity_poly.entity_id
_entity_poly.type
_entity_poly.pdbx_seq_one_letter_code
_entity_poly.pdbx_strand_id
1 'polypeptide(L)'
;MSEPQLRGRASVEQRLVVAAAEMIAEVGPRASTVRAVATRAGVNHGLVHHYFGGKEGLLRAAMTHLVHEHERFATDQARGRPTPAPLALLQDQTYLRAVVRCVLDGEMDLAVTELTEGVSMPGHCDGA
;
A
#
# COMPACT_ATOMS: atom_id res chain seq x y z
N MET A 1 -2.90 -34.34 8.15
CA MET A 1 -1.81 -33.52 7.60
C MET A 1 -2.33 -32.78 6.37
N SER A 2 -2.86 -31.57 6.54
CA SER A 2 -3.36 -30.73 5.44
C SER A 2 -2.92 -29.29 5.68
N GLU A 3 -1.66 -29.00 5.37
CA GLU A 3 -1.07 -27.66 5.48
C GLU A 3 -0.14 -27.23 4.31
N PRO A 4 -0.45 -27.47 3.01
CA PRO A 4 0.26 -26.79 1.91
C PRO A 4 -0.54 -25.67 1.22
N GLN A 5 -1.89 -25.66 1.31
CA GLN A 5 -2.74 -24.76 0.52
C GLN A 5 -2.79 -23.32 1.05
N LEU A 6 -2.66 -23.12 2.37
CA LEU A 6 -2.67 -21.79 3.00
C LEU A 6 -1.44 -20.94 2.63
N ARG A 7 -0.26 -21.56 2.53
CA ARG A 7 0.98 -20.87 2.13
C ARG A 7 0.95 -20.42 0.66
N GLY A 8 0.41 -21.25 -0.23
CA GLY A 8 0.18 -20.88 -1.62
C GLY A 8 -0.78 -19.71 -1.76
N ARG A 9 -1.86 -19.69 -0.97
CA ARG A 9 -2.90 -18.65 -0.99
C ARG A 9 -2.38 -17.29 -0.50
N ALA A 10 -1.75 -17.27 0.67
CA ALA A 10 -1.15 -16.05 1.22
C ALA A 10 -0.05 -15.50 0.30
N SER A 11 0.70 -16.36 -0.39
CA SER A 11 1.70 -15.92 -1.37
C SER A 11 1.09 -15.23 -2.59
N VAL A 12 -0.11 -15.64 -3.03
CA VAL A 12 -0.78 -15.05 -4.21
C VAL A 12 -1.35 -13.68 -3.88
N GLU A 13 -2.04 -13.57 -2.74
CA GLU A 13 -2.61 -12.32 -2.26
C GLU A 13 -1.51 -11.28 -2.07
N GLN A 14 -0.42 -11.65 -1.40
CA GLN A 14 0.72 -10.76 -1.21
C GLN A 14 1.38 -10.33 -2.53
N ARG A 15 1.57 -11.25 -3.50
CA ARG A 15 2.10 -10.88 -4.82
C ARG A 15 1.20 -9.89 -5.57
N LEU A 16 -0.12 -10.03 -5.46
CA LEU A 16 -1.07 -9.10 -6.06
C LEU A 16 -0.99 -7.71 -5.42
N VAL A 17 -0.90 -7.65 -4.09
CA VAL A 17 -0.78 -6.39 -3.33
C VAL A 17 0.52 -5.67 -3.67
N VAL A 18 1.66 -6.37 -3.66
CA VAL A 18 2.97 -5.80 -4.00
C VAL A 18 2.96 -5.29 -5.45
N ALA A 19 2.50 -6.09 -6.40
CA ALA A 19 2.43 -5.68 -7.80
C ALA A 19 1.49 -4.47 -8.01
N ALA A 20 0.38 -4.38 -7.27
CA ALA A 20 -0.50 -3.22 -7.30
C ALA A 20 0.17 -1.98 -6.72
N ALA A 21 0.87 -2.11 -5.59
CA ALA A 21 1.58 -1.02 -4.93
C ALA A 21 2.65 -0.41 -5.85
N GLU A 22 3.47 -1.25 -6.47
CA GLU A 22 4.44 -0.84 -7.49
C GLU A 22 3.75 -0.11 -8.65
N MET A 23 2.64 -0.66 -9.16
CA MET A 23 1.91 -0.03 -10.28
C MET A 23 1.33 1.34 -9.92
N ILE A 24 0.77 1.51 -8.73
CA ILE A 24 0.32 2.84 -8.26
C ILE A 24 1.51 3.80 -8.21
N ALA A 25 2.63 3.34 -7.63
CA ALA A 25 3.88 4.10 -7.53
C ALA A 25 4.65 4.24 -8.86
N GLU A 26 4.23 3.60 -9.96
CA GLU A 26 4.82 3.70 -11.31
C GLU A 26 3.95 4.46 -12.33
N VAL A 27 2.63 4.26 -12.32
CA VAL A 27 1.70 4.78 -13.33
C VAL A 27 0.41 5.37 -12.76
N GLY A 28 0.14 5.18 -11.46
CA GLY A 28 -1.05 5.72 -10.79
C GLY A 28 -2.24 4.75 -10.78
N PRO A 29 -3.24 4.99 -9.91
CA PRO A 29 -4.37 4.07 -9.72
C PRO A 29 -5.27 3.91 -10.96
N ARG A 30 -5.43 4.96 -11.79
CA ARG A 30 -6.27 4.86 -12.99
C ARG A 30 -5.70 3.89 -14.01
N ALA A 31 -4.40 3.99 -14.28
CA ALA A 31 -3.68 3.12 -15.21
C ALA A 31 -3.43 1.70 -14.65
N SER A 32 -3.60 1.50 -13.34
CA SER A 32 -3.39 0.22 -12.65
C SER A 32 -4.58 -0.73 -12.81
N THR A 33 -4.69 -1.38 -13.97
CA THR A 33 -5.79 -2.31 -14.25
C THR A 33 -5.59 -3.68 -13.58
N VAL A 34 -6.69 -4.35 -13.23
CA VAL A 34 -6.70 -5.71 -12.65
C VAL A 34 -5.87 -6.70 -13.49
N ARG A 35 -5.98 -6.62 -14.82
CA ARG A 35 -5.21 -7.48 -15.73
C ARG A 35 -3.73 -7.17 -15.67
N ALA A 36 -3.34 -5.90 -15.75
CA ALA A 36 -1.94 -5.50 -15.70
C ALA A 36 -1.28 -5.91 -14.37
N VAL A 37 -1.98 -5.73 -13.25
CA VAL A 37 -1.48 -6.16 -11.93
C VAL A 37 -1.35 -7.67 -11.87
N ALA A 38 -2.36 -8.42 -12.28
CA ALA A 38 -2.32 -9.89 -12.25
C ALA A 38 -1.20 -10.45 -13.14
N THR A 39 -0.99 -9.86 -14.31
CA THR A 39 0.13 -10.18 -15.20
C THR A 39 1.47 -9.93 -14.51
N ARG A 40 1.66 -8.77 -13.88
CA ARG A 40 2.88 -8.43 -13.13
C ARG A 40 3.12 -9.38 -11.95
N ALA A 41 2.07 -9.73 -11.21
CA ALA A 41 2.12 -10.68 -10.10
C ALA A 41 2.32 -12.15 -10.53
N GLY A 42 2.26 -12.44 -11.84
CA GLY A 42 2.39 -13.80 -12.38
C GLY A 42 1.23 -14.71 -11.99
N VAL A 43 0.01 -14.17 -11.87
CA VAL A 43 -1.18 -14.93 -11.42
C VAL A 43 -2.38 -14.72 -12.33
N ASN A 44 -3.39 -15.59 -12.18
CA ASN A 44 -4.64 -15.46 -12.91
C ASN A 44 -5.45 -14.26 -12.40
N HIS A 45 -5.84 -13.34 -13.29
CA HIS A 45 -6.66 -12.17 -13.00
C HIS A 45 -8.01 -12.48 -12.31
N GLY A 46 -8.59 -13.67 -12.51
CA GLY A 46 -9.81 -14.09 -11.81
C GLY A 46 -9.64 -14.14 -10.28
N LEU A 47 -8.40 -14.32 -9.81
CA LEU A 47 -8.07 -14.33 -8.39
C LEU A 47 -8.22 -12.95 -7.75
N VAL A 48 -8.13 -11.87 -8.52
CA VAL A 48 -8.30 -10.51 -7.96
C VAL A 48 -9.72 -10.30 -7.46
N HIS A 49 -10.72 -10.72 -8.23
CA HIS A 49 -12.11 -10.66 -7.79
C HIS A 49 -12.37 -11.58 -6.59
N HIS A 50 -11.70 -12.74 -6.53
CA HIS A 50 -11.83 -13.68 -5.42
C HIS A 50 -11.24 -13.17 -4.11
N TYR A 51 -10.09 -12.50 -4.14
CA TYR A 51 -9.41 -12.01 -2.93
C TYR A 51 -9.85 -10.62 -2.51
N PHE A 52 -10.04 -9.71 -3.47
CA PHE A 52 -10.21 -8.29 -3.20
C PHE A 52 -11.57 -7.73 -3.63
N GLY A 53 -12.45 -8.55 -4.20
CA GLY A 53 -13.75 -8.11 -4.72
C GLY A 53 -13.67 -7.24 -5.99
N GLY A 54 -12.47 -6.88 -6.45
CA GLY A 54 -12.27 -6.12 -7.69
C GLY A 54 -11.07 -5.17 -7.61
N LYS A 55 -11.03 -4.21 -8.55
CA LYS A 55 -9.96 -3.20 -8.66
C LYS A 55 -9.85 -2.36 -7.40
N GLU A 56 -10.96 -1.80 -6.93
CA GLU A 56 -10.98 -0.89 -5.77
C GLU A 56 -10.45 -1.53 -4.49
N GLY A 57 -10.87 -2.77 -4.19
CA GLY A 57 -10.36 -3.49 -3.02
C GLY A 57 -8.87 -3.81 -3.13
N LEU A 58 -8.39 -4.11 -4.35
CA LEU A 58 -6.97 -4.35 -4.60
C LEU A 58 -6.14 -3.08 -4.42
N LEU A 59 -6.61 -1.95 -4.95
CA LEU A 59 -5.92 -0.66 -4.81
C LEU A 59 -5.90 -0.20 -3.35
N ARG A 60 -6.99 -0.40 -2.60
CA ARG A 60 -7.02 -0.12 -1.16
C ARG A 60 -5.99 -0.96 -0.40
N ALA A 61 -5.97 -2.28 -0.62
CA ALA A 61 -5.00 -3.16 0.01
C ALA A 61 -3.55 -2.78 -0.34
N ALA A 62 -3.31 -2.34 -1.57
CA ALA A 62 -2.00 -1.84 -2.01
C ALA A 62 -1.58 -0.54 -1.32
N MET A 63 -2.49 0.42 -1.16
CA MET A 63 -2.22 1.65 -0.42
C MET A 63 -1.97 1.37 1.07
N THR A 64 -2.76 0.52 1.71
CA THR A 64 -2.52 0.07 3.09
C THR A 64 -1.14 -0.59 3.24
N HIS A 65 -0.73 -1.39 2.26
CA HIS A 65 0.60 -1.99 2.25
C HIS A 65 1.71 -0.93 2.19
N LEU A 66 1.59 0.07 1.32
CA LEU A 66 2.55 1.17 1.21
C LEU A 66 2.64 2.00 2.50
N VAL A 67 1.51 2.27 3.17
CA VAL A 67 1.50 2.95 4.48
C VAL A 67 2.29 2.15 5.50
N HIS A 68 2.08 0.83 5.60
CA HIS A 68 2.82 0.01 6.56
C HIS A 68 4.31 -0.11 6.22
N GLU A 69 4.69 -0.14 4.95
CA GLU A 69 6.10 -0.08 4.57
C GLU A 69 6.72 1.27 4.94
N HIS A 70 5.98 2.36 4.73
CA HIS A 70 6.40 3.70 5.11
C HIS A 70 6.60 3.83 6.63
N GLU A 71 5.64 3.36 7.44
CA GLU A 71 5.73 3.36 8.91
C GLU A 71 6.96 2.59 9.41
N ARG A 72 7.20 1.39 8.84
CA ARG A 72 8.36 0.56 9.19
C ARG A 72 9.65 1.26 8.83
N PHE A 73 9.73 1.80 7.61
CA PHE A 73 10.88 2.54 7.13
C PHE A 73 11.16 3.76 8.01
N ALA A 74 10.14 4.54 8.35
CA ALA A 74 10.26 5.70 9.23
C ALA A 74 10.75 5.29 10.63
N THR A 75 10.22 4.20 11.19
CA THR A 75 10.61 3.69 12.52
C THR A 75 12.06 3.21 12.53
N ASP A 76 12.48 2.43 11.53
CA ASP A 76 13.84 1.91 11.40
C ASP A 76 14.86 3.05 11.26
N GLN A 77 14.56 4.02 10.41
CA GLN A 77 15.45 5.16 10.15
C GLN A 77 15.56 6.10 11.34
N ALA A 78 14.49 6.24 12.11
CA ALA A 78 14.50 7.10 13.26
C ALA A 78 15.29 6.52 14.44
N ARG A 79 15.66 5.22 14.41
CA ARG A 79 16.32 4.51 15.52
C ARG A 79 15.60 4.76 16.86
N GLY A 80 14.27 4.81 16.84
CA GLY A 80 13.43 5.11 18.01
C GLY A 80 13.29 6.61 18.37
N ARG A 81 13.79 7.54 17.56
CA ARG A 81 13.51 8.98 17.71
C ARG A 81 12.22 9.34 16.96
N PRO A 82 11.45 10.35 17.39
CA PRO A 82 10.36 10.84 16.54
C PRO A 82 10.96 11.58 15.33
N THR A 83 10.77 11.04 14.13
CA THR A 83 11.05 11.76 12.88
C THR A 83 9.88 12.69 12.59
N PRO A 84 10.10 13.99 12.33
CA PRO A 84 9.03 14.88 11.90
C PRO A 84 8.35 14.32 10.64
N ALA A 85 7.03 14.20 10.66
CA ALA A 85 6.24 13.60 9.57
C ALA A 85 6.58 14.13 8.15
N PRO A 86 6.87 15.43 7.93
CA PRO A 86 7.27 15.92 6.61
C PRO A 86 8.57 15.31 6.08
N LEU A 87 9.51 14.95 6.96
CA LEU A 87 10.79 14.35 6.57
C LEU A 87 10.69 12.85 6.38
N ALA A 88 9.82 12.17 7.14
CA ALA A 88 9.54 10.76 6.92
C ALA A 88 9.03 10.54 5.48
N LEU A 89 8.01 11.32 5.07
CA LEU A 89 7.41 11.28 3.73
C LEU A 89 8.42 11.43 2.58
N LEU A 90 9.47 12.23 2.76
CA LEU A 90 10.50 12.45 1.73
C LEU A 90 11.51 11.30 1.61
N GLN A 91 11.60 10.44 2.62
CA GLN A 91 12.59 9.36 2.62
C GLN A 91 12.06 8.07 1.97
N ASP A 92 10.73 7.91 1.86
CA ASP A 92 10.11 6.84 1.07
C ASP A 92 9.57 7.40 -0.25
N GLN A 93 10.40 7.28 -1.30
CA GLN A 93 10.04 7.76 -2.63
C GLN A 93 8.88 6.97 -3.25
N THR A 94 8.66 5.70 -2.85
CA THR A 94 7.59 4.88 -3.40
C THR A 94 6.25 5.33 -2.83
N TYR A 95 6.17 5.52 -1.51
CA TYR A 95 4.97 6.01 -0.84
C TYR A 95 4.58 7.42 -1.32
N LEU A 96 5.53 8.36 -1.35
CA LEU A 96 5.28 9.72 -1.83
C LEU A 96 4.75 9.73 -3.28
N ARG A 97 5.35 8.94 -4.18
CA ARG A 97 4.92 8.86 -5.59
C ARG A 97 3.52 8.27 -5.72
N ALA A 98 3.19 7.27 -4.92
CA ALA A 98 1.85 6.67 -4.90
C ALA A 98 0.81 7.70 -4.45
N VAL A 99 1.04 8.39 -3.32
CA VAL A 99 0.15 9.43 -2.79
C VAL A 99 -0.05 10.55 -3.81
N VAL A 100 1.05 11.10 -4.36
CA VAL A 100 0.98 12.17 -5.36
C VAL A 100 0.15 11.73 -6.57
N ARG A 101 0.31 10.49 -7.04
CA ARG A 101 -0.46 10.00 -8.19
C ARG A 101 -1.93 9.78 -7.87
N CYS A 102 -2.28 9.28 -6.69
CA CYS A 102 -3.68 9.18 -6.28
C CYS A 102 -4.34 10.57 -6.27
N VAL A 103 -3.64 11.59 -5.76
CA VAL A 103 -4.14 12.98 -5.78
C VAL A 103 -4.27 13.51 -7.21
N LEU A 104 -3.26 13.31 -8.06
CA LEU A 104 -3.29 13.75 -9.47
C LEU A 104 -4.39 13.07 -10.29
N ASP A 105 -4.69 11.80 -9.98
CA ASP A 105 -5.78 11.04 -10.59
C ASP A 105 -7.15 11.37 -9.96
N GLY A 106 -7.23 12.26 -8.96
CA GLY A 106 -8.47 12.60 -8.26
C GLY A 106 -9.04 11.46 -7.40
N GLU A 107 -8.26 10.41 -7.16
CA GLU A 107 -8.60 9.26 -6.32
C GLU A 107 -8.17 9.53 -4.87
N MET A 108 -8.66 10.64 -4.30
CA MET A 108 -8.22 11.11 -2.99
C MET A 108 -8.55 10.08 -1.89
N ASP A 109 -9.69 9.39 -1.97
CA ASP A 109 -10.08 8.36 -0.98
C ASP A 109 -9.06 7.23 -0.81
N LEU A 110 -8.25 6.94 -1.86
CA LEU A 110 -7.14 6.00 -1.78
C LEU A 110 -5.90 6.63 -1.13
N ALA A 111 -5.67 7.93 -1.35
CA ALA A 111 -4.58 8.69 -0.76
C ALA A 111 -4.79 8.93 0.74
N VAL A 112 -6.05 9.05 1.19
CA VAL A 112 -6.40 9.34 2.58
C VAL A 112 -6.58 8.10 3.46
N THR A 113 -6.14 6.92 3.01
CA THR A 113 -6.36 5.64 3.73
C THR A 113 -5.89 5.70 5.20
N GLU A 114 -4.87 6.52 5.51
CA GLU A 114 -4.38 6.80 6.87
C GLU A 114 -5.42 7.47 7.81
N LEU A 115 -6.34 8.28 7.29
CA LEU A 115 -7.29 9.06 8.12
C LEU A 115 -8.50 8.26 8.60
N THR A 116 -8.79 7.11 7.99
CA THR A 116 -9.93 6.25 8.39
C THR A 116 -9.54 5.07 9.29
N GLU A 117 -8.26 4.67 9.33
CA GLU A 117 -7.79 3.51 10.09
C GLU A 117 -6.91 3.86 11.31
N GLY A 118 -6.85 5.15 11.69
CA GLY A 118 -6.27 5.57 12.96
C GLY A 118 -4.74 5.63 12.99
N VAL A 119 -4.07 5.68 11.83
CA VAL A 119 -2.66 6.07 11.74
C VAL A 119 -2.59 7.59 11.85
N SER A 120 -2.84 8.08 13.06
CA SER A 120 -2.63 9.48 13.39
C SER A 120 -1.12 9.73 13.46
N MET A 121 -0.64 10.57 12.55
CA MET A 121 0.60 11.35 12.60
C MET A 121 1.29 11.29 13.98
N PRO A 122 2.56 10.87 14.08
CA PRO A 122 3.29 10.89 15.35
C PRO A 122 3.52 12.35 15.73
N GLY A 123 2.64 12.85 16.59
CA GLY A 123 2.59 14.27 16.87
C GLY A 123 1.71 14.59 18.06
N HIS A 124 1.85 13.87 19.17
CA HIS A 124 1.64 14.46 20.49
C HIS A 124 2.70 13.92 21.45
N CYS A 125 3.78 14.70 21.59
CA CYS A 125 4.52 14.71 22.84
C CYS A 125 3.61 15.37 23.87
N ASP A 126 2.82 14.57 24.60
CA ASP A 126 2.17 15.06 25.82
C ASP A 126 3.26 15.24 26.88
N GLY A 127 3.73 16.48 26.97
CA GLY A 127 4.40 16.99 28.15
C GLY A 127 3.36 17.59 29.09
N ALA A 128 3.11 16.91 30.20
CA ALA A 128 2.71 17.49 31.48
C ALA A 128 3.02 16.48 32.60
#